data_AF-A0A6D2HS88-F1
#
_entry.id   AF-A0A6D2HS88-F1
#
_cell.length_a   1.000
_cell.length_b   1.000
_cell.length_c   1.000
_cell.angle_alpha   90.00
_cell.angle_beta   90.00
_cell.angle_gamma   90.00
#
_symmetry.space_group_name_H-M   'P 1'
#
loop_
_entity.id
_entity.type
_entity.pdbx_description
1 polymer ?
#
loop_
_entity_poly.entity_id
_entity_poly.type
_entity_poly.pdbx_seq_one_letter_code
_entity_poly.pdbx_strand_id
1 'polypeptide(L)'
;MAVLTSLNHFVSLTRFPSSSSSSFFSSYAHRLFLSPSISSSSIRRFNLFSLKPSRSFAIMSSSTPHGADSPHQEKTTTAPYGSWKSPITADIVSGASKRLGGTTVDSRGRLVWLESRPNESGRGVLVMEGEKPGDEPIDITPKEFAVRTLTQEYGGGAFRISSDDDALVFSNYKDQRLYKQHITDKDSSPMPITPDYGAPAVTYADGVFDARLNRYITVREDGRQDRSNPITAIVEVSLSGETLEEPKVLVSGNYFYAFPRLDPKGERLAWIEWSHPNMLHFRKRIENTNEVVSVYPLDGEFAKPLWGFGTNCYEIIECSEEKNIIACSYRQKGRSYLGILDDSQGSCSVLDIPLTDYDNIVTLDQQKMKALSSEIVWSSSPDVLKYEAFFSVPELIEFPTEVPGQNAYAYYYPPTNPLYNASMEEKPSLLVKSHGGPTAESRGSLNLNIQYWTSRGWAYVDVNYGGSTGYGREYRERLLRQWGIVDVDDCCGCAKHLVSSGKADVKRLCISGGSAGGYTTLASLAFRDVFKAGASLYGVSNRTITY
;
A
#
# COMPACT_ATOMS: atom_id res chain seq x y z
N MET A 1 -39.32 26.95 -11.13
CA MET A 1 -37.98 27.44 -11.54
C MET A 1 -36.95 26.74 -10.66
N ALA A 2 -35.84 26.25 -11.24
CA ALA A 2 -34.65 25.64 -10.59
C ALA A 2 -34.95 24.65 -9.42
N VAL A 3 -34.89 23.32 -9.57
CA VAL A 3 -33.76 22.48 -10.04
C VAL A 3 -32.45 22.84 -9.34
N LEU A 4 -32.09 22.05 -8.31
CA LEU A 4 -30.72 21.76 -7.88
C LEU A 4 -30.72 20.45 -7.07
N THR A 5 -30.16 19.41 -7.68
CA THR A 5 -30.02 18.05 -7.14
C THR A 5 -28.54 17.72 -6.95
N SER A 6 -28.13 17.12 -5.83
CA SER A 6 -26.75 16.67 -5.57
C SER A 6 -26.75 15.48 -4.59
N LEU A 7 -26.43 14.24 -5.03
CA LEU A 7 -25.09 13.60 -5.10
C LEU A 7 -24.60 13.13 -3.71
N ASN A 8 -24.21 11.84 -3.53
CA ASN A 8 -24.09 11.08 -2.25
C ASN A 8 -22.73 10.34 -2.00
N HIS A 9 -22.32 10.16 -0.71
CA HIS A 9 -20.95 9.76 -0.32
C HIS A 9 -20.68 8.26 -0.02
N PHE A 10 -19.46 7.77 -0.32
CA PHE A 10 -18.83 6.58 0.29
C PHE A 10 -17.30 6.66 0.32
N VAL A 11 -16.65 6.00 1.29
CA VAL A 11 -15.19 5.72 1.26
C VAL A 11 -14.96 4.21 1.09
N SER A 12 -14.19 3.84 0.06
CA SER A 12 -13.64 2.48 -0.09
C SER A 12 -12.18 2.47 0.37
N LEU A 13 -11.89 1.71 1.44
CA LEU A 13 -10.53 1.49 1.91
C LEU A 13 -10.04 0.14 1.39
N THR A 14 -9.10 0.16 0.44
CA THR A 14 -8.54 -1.08 -0.12
C THR A 14 -7.18 -1.41 0.49
N ARG A 15 -7.06 -2.63 1.00
CA ARG A 15 -5.84 -3.17 1.60
C ARG A 15 -4.97 -3.80 0.51
N PHE A 16 -3.90 -3.12 0.18
CA PHE A 16 -2.73 -3.66 -0.50
C PHE A 16 -1.50 -3.50 0.42
N PRO A 17 -0.47 -4.35 0.27
CA PRO A 17 0.83 -4.13 0.90
C PRO A 17 1.88 -3.65 -0.11
N SER A 18 2.87 -2.90 0.39
CA SER A 18 3.96 -2.35 -0.42
C SER A 18 5.03 -3.39 -0.78
N SER A 19 5.24 -3.58 -2.09
CA SER A 19 6.49 -3.98 -2.75
C SER A 19 7.44 -4.96 -2.05
N SER A 20 7.24 -6.27 -2.29
CA SER A 20 8.35 -7.13 -2.74
C SER A 20 7.82 -8.33 -3.53
N SER A 21 8.62 -8.89 -4.44
CA SER A 21 8.20 -10.00 -5.31
C SER A 21 7.78 -11.22 -4.49
N SER A 22 6.69 -11.86 -4.90
CA SER A 22 6.04 -13.00 -4.24
C SER A 22 5.61 -12.73 -2.79
N SER A 23 4.33 -12.42 -2.61
CA SER A 23 3.59 -12.84 -1.42
C SER A 23 2.13 -13.10 -1.79
N PHE A 24 1.50 -14.05 -1.09
CA PHE A 24 0.05 -14.22 -1.10
C PHE A 24 -0.57 -13.06 -0.32
N PHE A 25 -1.47 -12.32 -0.96
CA PHE A 25 -2.11 -11.16 -0.38
C PHE A 25 -3.59 -11.43 -0.14
N SER A 26 -4.03 -11.16 1.09
CA SER A 26 -5.45 -11.01 1.41
C SER A 26 -5.84 -9.55 1.16
N SER A 27 -6.26 -9.24 -0.06
CA SER A 27 -6.77 -7.92 -0.40
C SER A 27 -8.20 -7.81 0.10
N TYR A 28 -8.43 -6.84 0.98
CA TYR A 28 -9.74 -6.54 1.54
C TYR A 28 -10.17 -5.16 1.07
N ALA A 29 -11.36 -5.06 0.47
CA ALA A 29 -12.03 -3.79 0.27
C ALA A 29 -13.02 -3.58 1.43
N HIS A 30 -12.96 -2.42 2.09
CA HIS A 30 -13.92 -2.06 3.13
C HIS A 30 -14.81 -0.90 2.69
N ARG A 31 -16.14 -1.08 2.81
CA ARG A 31 -17.12 0.03 2.79
C ARG A 31 -17.24 0.55 4.23
N LEU A 32 -17.13 1.87 4.38
CA LEU A 32 -17.48 2.57 5.62
C LEU A 32 -18.91 3.10 5.51
N PHE A 33 -19.76 2.76 6.47
CA PHE A 33 -21.10 3.35 6.59
C PHE A 33 -21.08 4.53 7.56
N LEU A 34 -21.72 5.63 7.17
CA LEU A 34 -21.84 6.88 7.93
C LEU A 34 -23.33 7.16 8.21
N SER A 35 -23.67 7.64 9.41
CA SER A 35 -25.07 7.88 9.81
C SER A 35 -25.30 9.28 10.38
N PRO A 36 -26.53 9.82 10.27
CA PRO A 36 -26.86 11.17 10.71
C PRO A 36 -27.26 11.23 12.19
N SER A 37 -26.29 11.32 13.10
CA SER A 37 -26.55 11.88 14.44
C SER A 37 -25.28 12.38 15.13
N ILE A 38 -25.24 13.67 15.51
CA ILE A 38 -24.31 14.18 16.54
C ILE A 38 -25.11 14.46 17.81
N SER A 39 -24.79 13.73 18.87
CA SER A 39 -24.92 14.25 20.24
C SER A 39 -23.61 14.96 20.60
N SER A 40 -23.69 16.13 21.23
CA SER A 40 -22.57 17.06 21.46
C SER A 40 -21.51 16.58 22.46
N SER A 41 -21.57 15.33 22.90
CA SER A 41 -20.74 14.75 23.96
C SER A 41 -19.41 14.14 23.51
N SER A 42 -19.16 14.02 22.19
CA SER A 42 -18.09 13.17 21.64
C SER A 42 -16.95 13.90 20.91
N ILE A 43 -16.85 15.22 21.03
CA ILE A 43 -15.74 16.02 20.46
C ILE A 43 -14.72 16.31 21.56
N ARG A 44 -13.56 15.62 21.54
CA ARG A 44 -12.39 16.02 22.34
C ARG A 44 -11.42 16.81 21.47
N ARG A 45 -11.38 18.13 21.66
CA ARG A 45 -10.21 18.94 21.28
C ARG A 45 -9.05 18.54 22.18
N PHE A 46 -7.94 18.11 21.59
CA PHE A 46 -6.69 17.84 22.31
C PHE A 46 -5.63 18.86 21.92
N ASN A 47 -5.09 19.58 22.90
CA ASN A 47 -3.86 20.34 22.73
C ASN A 47 -2.67 19.38 22.87
N LEU A 48 -1.68 19.48 21.98
CA LEU A 48 -0.46 18.68 22.05
C LEU A 48 0.44 19.15 23.21
N PHE A 49 0.41 18.46 24.36
CA PHE A 49 1.57 18.35 25.25
C PHE A 49 1.51 17.04 26.07
N SER A 50 2.59 16.26 26.00
CA SER A 50 3.00 15.18 26.93
C SER A 50 1.92 14.20 27.44
N LEU A 51 1.84 13.01 26.84
CA LEU A 51 1.08 11.88 27.38
C LEU A 51 2.00 10.78 27.95
N LYS A 52 2.01 10.64 29.28
CA LYS A 52 2.40 9.38 29.96
C LYS A 52 1.20 8.42 29.95
N PRO A 53 1.39 7.11 29.75
CA PRO A 53 0.27 6.16 29.75
C PRO A 53 -0.22 5.91 31.18
N SER A 54 -1.51 6.17 31.42
CA SER A 54 -2.21 5.62 32.59
C SER A 54 -3.71 5.46 32.32
N ARG A 55 -4.15 4.20 32.20
CA ARG A 55 -5.32 3.63 32.88
C ARG A 55 -5.48 2.17 32.48
N SER A 56 -5.50 1.31 33.48
CA SER A 56 -5.85 -0.11 33.38
C SER A 56 -7.36 -0.27 33.19
N PHE A 57 -7.77 -1.22 32.35
CA PHE A 57 -9.16 -1.67 32.27
C PHE A 57 -9.38 -2.82 33.25
N ALA A 58 -10.34 -2.64 34.16
CA ALA A 58 -10.84 -3.71 35.02
C ALA A 58 -11.98 -4.44 34.30
N ILE A 59 -11.89 -5.77 34.25
CA ILE A 59 -12.94 -6.63 33.70
C ILE A 59 -13.91 -6.96 34.83
N MET A 60 -15.17 -6.51 34.74
CA MET A 60 -16.22 -7.01 35.61
C MET A 60 -16.79 -8.30 35.03
N SER A 61 -16.68 -9.39 35.79
CA SER A 61 -17.40 -10.63 35.52
C SER A 61 -18.85 -10.53 36.00
N SER A 62 -19.78 -11.01 35.20
CA SER A 62 -21.14 -11.35 35.64
C SER A 62 -21.36 -12.85 35.45
N SER A 63 -21.88 -13.51 36.49
CA SER A 63 -22.03 -14.95 36.54
C SER A 63 -23.49 -15.37 36.56
N THR A 64 -23.91 -16.12 35.54
CA THR A 64 -25.07 -17.01 35.61
C THR A 64 -24.72 -18.33 34.91
N PRO A 65 -25.03 -19.49 35.52
CA PRO A 65 -24.61 -20.78 34.98
C PRO A 65 -25.62 -21.31 33.96
N HIS A 66 -25.12 -21.72 32.80
CA HIS A 66 -25.75 -22.72 31.96
C HIS A 66 -24.73 -23.85 31.74
N GLY A 67 -25.19 -25.09 31.87
CA GLY A 67 -24.33 -26.26 31.78
C GLY A 67 -23.74 -26.38 30.38
N ALA A 68 -22.42 -26.34 30.29
CA ALA A 68 -21.70 -26.58 29.05
C ALA A 68 -21.24 -28.04 29.00
N ASP A 69 -21.69 -28.77 27.98
CA ASP A 69 -20.92 -29.93 27.51
C ASP A 69 -19.50 -29.46 27.17
N SER A 70 -18.51 -30.21 27.64
CA SER A 70 -17.11 -29.82 27.49
C SER A 70 -16.67 -29.98 26.03
N PRO A 71 -16.22 -28.93 25.34
CA PRO A 71 -15.62 -29.11 24.01
C PRO A 71 -14.34 -29.94 24.16
N HIS A 72 -14.20 -30.96 23.31
CA HIS A 72 -13.03 -31.82 23.32
C HIS A 72 -11.75 -30.99 23.17
N GLN A 73 -10.91 -30.96 24.20
CA GLN A 73 -9.54 -30.49 24.07
C GLN A 73 -8.78 -31.46 23.16
N GLU A 74 -8.56 -31.07 21.91
CA GLU A 74 -7.61 -31.76 21.06
C GLU A 74 -6.22 -31.73 21.73
N LYS A 75 -5.61 -32.90 21.81
CA LYS A 75 -4.43 -33.12 22.63
C LYS A 75 -3.20 -32.56 21.91
N THR A 76 -2.73 -31.39 22.32
CA THR A 76 -1.54 -30.74 21.74
C THR A 76 -0.33 -31.67 21.78
N THR A 77 0.35 -31.79 20.65
CA THR A 77 1.52 -32.68 20.49
C THR A 77 2.80 -31.92 20.78
N THR A 78 3.65 -32.42 21.68
CA THR A 78 4.98 -31.85 21.89
C THR A 78 5.90 -32.21 20.72
N ALA A 79 6.44 -31.22 20.03
CA ALA A 79 7.39 -31.42 18.93
C ALA A 79 8.40 -30.25 18.83
N PRO A 80 9.66 -30.49 18.39
CA PRO A 80 10.68 -29.44 18.28
C PRO A 80 10.28 -28.27 17.39
N TYR A 81 10.74 -27.07 17.70
CA TYR A 81 10.49 -25.89 16.86
C TYR A 81 11.03 -26.07 15.43
N GLY A 82 10.23 -25.71 14.44
CA GLY A 82 10.52 -25.91 13.02
C GLY A 82 10.02 -27.24 12.44
N SER A 83 9.56 -28.19 13.27
CA SER A 83 9.08 -29.51 12.83
C SER A 83 7.55 -29.66 12.81
N TRP A 84 6.80 -28.63 13.22
CA TRP A 84 5.34 -28.71 13.36
C TRP A 84 4.66 -28.84 12.01
N LYS A 85 3.63 -29.70 11.92
CA LYS A 85 2.81 -29.80 10.70
C LYS A 85 1.84 -28.61 10.64
N SER A 86 1.67 -28.06 9.44
CA SER A 86 0.78 -26.93 9.17
C SER A 86 0.01 -27.15 7.87
N PRO A 87 -1.30 -26.83 7.82
CA PRO A 87 -2.10 -26.91 6.59
C PRO A 87 -1.77 -25.79 5.60
N ILE A 88 -1.05 -24.74 6.02
CA ILE A 88 -0.61 -23.65 5.14
C ILE A 88 0.60 -24.18 4.35
N THR A 89 0.36 -24.76 3.16
CA THR A 89 1.41 -25.36 2.32
C THR A 89 2.20 -24.32 1.52
N ALA A 90 3.31 -24.74 0.89
CA ALA A 90 4.04 -23.88 -0.04
C ALA A 90 3.17 -23.50 -1.25
N ASP A 91 2.29 -24.39 -1.73
CA ASP A 91 1.35 -24.09 -2.82
C ASP A 91 0.30 -23.04 -2.41
N ILE A 92 -0.16 -23.06 -1.16
CA ILE A 92 -1.05 -22.03 -0.57
C ILE A 92 -0.34 -20.66 -0.39
N VAL A 93 0.97 -20.60 -0.57
CA VAL A 93 1.81 -19.42 -0.25
C VAL A 93 2.62 -18.91 -1.45
N SER A 94 2.81 -19.76 -2.46
CA SER A 94 3.50 -19.48 -3.73
C SER A 94 2.61 -19.69 -4.96
N GLY A 95 1.63 -20.59 -4.87
CA GLY A 95 0.94 -21.14 -6.02
C GLY A 95 -0.09 -20.20 -6.64
N ALA A 96 0.29 -19.59 -7.76
CA ALA A 96 -0.61 -19.27 -8.88
C ALA A 96 -1.90 -18.46 -8.60
N SER A 97 -2.06 -17.87 -7.41
CA SER A 97 -3.24 -17.08 -7.04
C SER A 97 -3.23 -15.73 -7.74
N LYS A 98 -4.41 -15.31 -8.17
CA LYS A 98 -4.75 -13.95 -8.60
C LYS A 98 -4.15 -12.90 -7.64
N ARG A 99 -3.04 -12.26 -8.01
CA ARG A 99 -2.58 -11.03 -7.34
C ARG A 99 -3.49 -9.90 -7.73
N LEU A 100 -3.67 -8.96 -6.82
CA LEU A 100 -4.64 -7.90 -6.97
C LEU A 100 -3.95 -6.56 -6.76
N GLY A 101 -4.45 -5.55 -7.44
CA GLY A 101 -4.01 -4.16 -7.33
C GLY A 101 -5.12 -3.24 -7.85
N GLY A 102 -4.83 -1.93 -7.88
CA GLY A 102 -5.60 -0.89 -8.58
C GLY A 102 -7.12 -1.06 -8.56
N THR A 103 -7.80 -0.37 -7.65
CA THR A 103 -9.25 -0.48 -7.44
C THR A 103 -9.96 0.83 -7.72
N THR A 104 -11.12 0.75 -8.37
CA THR A 104 -12.05 1.87 -8.59
C THR A 104 -13.48 1.33 -8.52
N VAL A 105 -14.48 2.17 -8.78
CA VAL A 105 -15.85 1.73 -9.11
C VAL A 105 -16.26 2.21 -10.50
N ASP A 106 -17.34 1.63 -11.03
CA ASP A 106 -18.08 2.14 -12.19
C ASP A 106 -19.11 3.22 -11.79
N SER A 107 -19.79 3.80 -12.78
CA SER A 107 -20.88 4.78 -12.60
C SER A 107 -22.03 4.30 -11.71
N ARG A 108 -22.14 2.99 -11.47
CA ARG A 108 -23.18 2.34 -10.67
C ARG A 108 -22.69 1.94 -9.27
N GLY A 109 -21.43 2.19 -8.94
CA GLY A 109 -20.82 1.85 -7.64
C GLY A 109 -20.43 0.38 -7.48
N ARG A 110 -20.33 -0.39 -8.58
CA ARG A 110 -19.75 -1.74 -8.58
C ARG A 110 -18.23 -1.67 -8.52
N LEU A 111 -17.61 -2.55 -7.74
CA LEU A 111 -16.15 -2.61 -7.62
C LEU A 111 -15.50 -3.07 -8.94
N VAL A 112 -14.44 -2.38 -9.36
CA VAL A 112 -13.53 -2.82 -10.43
C VAL A 112 -12.11 -2.90 -9.89
N TRP A 113 -11.40 -3.97 -10.20
CA TRP A 113 -10.04 -4.22 -9.71
C TRP A 113 -9.12 -4.76 -10.80
N LEU A 114 -7.81 -4.51 -10.64
CA LEU A 114 -6.77 -5.15 -11.45
C LEU A 114 -6.38 -6.50 -10.85
N GLU A 115 -6.39 -7.53 -11.67
CA GLU A 115 -6.14 -8.92 -11.28
C GLU A 115 -5.11 -9.57 -12.20
N SER A 116 -4.06 -10.17 -11.64
CA SER A 116 -3.09 -10.94 -12.42
C SER A 116 -3.68 -12.29 -12.81
N ARG A 117 -3.32 -12.79 -14.00
CA ARG A 117 -3.54 -14.15 -14.47
C ARG A 117 -2.19 -14.90 -14.50
N PRO A 118 -1.75 -15.59 -13.43
CA PRO A 118 -0.46 -16.29 -13.43
C PRO A 118 -0.33 -17.34 -14.54
N ASN A 119 -1.44 -18.01 -14.87
CA ASN A 119 -1.53 -19.00 -15.96
C ASN A 119 -1.55 -18.37 -17.37
N GLU A 120 -1.60 -17.04 -17.48
CA GLU A 120 -1.53 -16.29 -18.73
C GLU A 120 -0.29 -15.37 -18.71
N SER A 121 0.86 -15.93 -18.39
CA SER A 121 2.15 -15.21 -18.30
C SER A 121 2.15 -13.99 -17.36
N GLY A 122 1.27 -13.99 -16.35
CA GLY A 122 1.12 -12.87 -15.40
C GLY A 122 0.33 -11.68 -15.93
N ARG A 123 -0.45 -11.84 -17.02
CA ARG A 123 -1.30 -10.80 -17.63
C ARG A 123 -2.15 -10.07 -16.58
N GLY A 124 -2.14 -8.73 -16.60
CA GLY A 124 -3.02 -7.90 -15.80
C GLY A 124 -4.38 -7.73 -16.48
N VAL A 125 -5.46 -8.05 -15.79
CA VAL A 125 -6.84 -8.02 -16.29
C VAL A 125 -7.68 -7.18 -15.35
N LEU A 126 -8.45 -6.24 -15.90
CA LEU A 126 -9.47 -5.54 -15.13
C LEU A 126 -10.69 -6.44 -15.02
N VAL A 127 -11.21 -6.56 -13.80
CA VAL A 127 -12.34 -7.42 -13.45
C VAL A 127 -13.37 -6.57 -12.70
N MET A 128 -14.64 -6.76 -13.03
CA MET A 128 -15.77 -6.06 -12.43
C MET A 128 -16.59 -6.99 -11.53
N GLU A 129 -17.13 -6.45 -10.45
CA GLU A 129 -18.12 -7.09 -9.59
C GLU A 129 -19.34 -7.53 -10.41
N GLY A 130 -19.90 -8.70 -10.07
CA GLY A 130 -21.14 -9.20 -10.67
C GLY A 130 -22.33 -8.27 -10.43
N GLU A 131 -23.43 -8.47 -11.17
CA GLU A 131 -24.59 -7.57 -11.05
C GLU A 131 -25.36 -7.76 -9.73
N LYS A 132 -25.30 -8.95 -9.13
CA LYS A 132 -25.95 -9.31 -7.87
C LYS A 132 -24.99 -10.01 -6.91
N PRO A 133 -25.25 -9.98 -5.59
CA PRO A 133 -24.47 -10.75 -4.62
C PRO A 133 -24.46 -12.24 -4.97
N GLY A 134 -23.27 -12.80 -5.19
CA GLY A 134 -23.07 -14.20 -5.58
C GLY A 134 -22.94 -14.45 -7.09
N ASP A 135 -23.11 -13.44 -7.95
CA ASP A 135 -22.77 -13.54 -9.36
C ASP A 135 -21.23 -13.60 -9.56
N GLU A 136 -20.78 -14.33 -10.57
CA GLU A 136 -19.36 -14.40 -10.94
C GLU A 136 -18.83 -13.04 -11.46
N PRO A 137 -17.59 -12.64 -11.10
CA PRO A 137 -16.96 -11.44 -11.65
C PRO A 137 -16.77 -11.47 -13.17
N ILE A 138 -16.78 -10.29 -13.79
CA ILE A 138 -16.74 -10.11 -15.24
C ILE A 138 -15.38 -9.53 -15.67
N ASP A 139 -14.63 -10.26 -16.50
CA ASP A 139 -13.40 -9.75 -17.13
C ASP A 139 -13.75 -8.62 -18.14
N ILE A 140 -13.11 -7.46 -17.96
CA ILE A 140 -13.26 -6.24 -18.80
C ILE A 140 -12.17 -6.16 -19.88
N THR A 141 -10.97 -6.68 -19.61
CA THR A 141 -9.81 -6.58 -20.51
C THR A 141 -9.78 -7.73 -21.52
N PRO A 142 -9.84 -7.46 -22.85
CA PRO A 142 -9.72 -8.50 -23.88
C PRO A 142 -8.40 -9.26 -23.81
N LYS A 143 -8.35 -10.48 -24.38
CA LYS A 143 -7.23 -11.43 -24.18
C LYS A 143 -5.91 -10.95 -24.77
N GLU A 144 -5.98 -10.09 -25.78
CA GLU A 144 -4.89 -9.50 -26.54
C GLU A 144 -4.18 -8.39 -25.75
N PHE A 145 -4.83 -7.89 -24.69
CA PHE A 145 -4.41 -6.75 -23.88
C PHE A 145 -4.06 -7.14 -22.45
N ALA A 146 -3.15 -6.38 -21.86
CA ALA A 146 -2.66 -6.57 -20.50
C ALA A 146 -2.53 -5.22 -19.82
N VAL A 147 -3.29 -4.97 -18.75
CA VAL A 147 -3.27 -3.68 -18.05
C VAL A 147 -2.06 -3.62 -17.11
N ARG A 148 -0.99 -2.96 -17.57
CA ARG A 148 0.24 -2.73 -16.80
C ARG A 148 1.13 -1.69 -17.49
N THR A 149 1.60 -0.72 -16.73
CA THR A 149 2.67 0.20 -17.14
C THR A 149 4.04 -0.20 -16.57
N LEU A 150 5.09 0.25 -17.24
CA LEU A 150 6.51 0.19 -16.86
C LEU A 150 7.05 1.53 -16.37
N THR A 151 6.22 2.57 -16.21
CA THR A 151 6.65 3.88 -15.70
C THR A 151 7.36 3.73 -14.34
N GLN A 152 8.53 4.35 -14.19
CA GLN A 152 9.48 4.22 -13.07
C GLN A 152 9.96 2.78 -12.80
N GLU A 153 9.86 1.86 -13.78
CA GLU A 153 10.16 0.40 -13.72
C GLU A 153 9.29 -0.42 -12.73
N TYR A 154 8.72 0.20 -11.70
CA TYR A 154 7.77 -0.44 -10.77
C TYR A 154 6.34 -0.49 -11.31
N GLY A 155 5.92 0.54 -12.06
CA GLY A 155 4.56 0.71 -12.55
C GLY A 155 3.54 1.02 -11.44
N GLY A 156 2.30 0.56 -11.65
CA GLY A 156 1.13 0.97 -10.87
C GLY A 156 0.31 2.05 -11.60
N GLY A 157 -0.84 2.46 -11.05
CA GLY A 157 -1.70 3.49 -11.65
C GLY A 157 -2.08 3.25 -13.12
N ALA A 158 -2.09 1.98 -13.57
CA ALA A 158 -2.09 1.64 -15.01
C ALA A 158 -3.46 1.80 -15.69
N PHE A 159 -4.48 2.31 -14.99
CA PHE A 159 -5.80 2.58 -15.55
C PHE A 159 -6.58 3.59 -14.71
N ARG A 160 -7.62 4.17 -15.32
CA ARG A 160 -8.65 4.97 -14.68
C ARG A 160 -10.00 4.71 -15.34
N ILE A 161 -11.08 4.67 -14.56
CA ILE A 161 -12.46 4.69 -15.07
C ILE A 161 -13.06 6.06 -14.77
N SER A 162 -13.79 6.60 -15.74
CA SER A 162 -14.60 7.81 -15.63
C SER A 162 -15.91 7.48 -14.90
N SER A 163 -16.26 8.28 -13.89
CA SER A 163 -17.50 8.15 -13.13
C SER A 163 -18.76 8.49 -13.94
N ASP A 164 -18.60 9.27 -15.01
CA ASP A 164 -19.69 10.00 -15.65
C ASP A 164 -20.22 9.24 -16.88
N ASP A 165 -19.33 8.57 -17.61
CA ASP A 165 -19.58 7.91 -18.89
C ASP A 165 -18.95 6.51 -18.98
N ASP A 166 -18.53 5.91 -17.87
CA ASP A 166 -17.97 4.54 -17.82
C ASP A 166 -16.79 4.28 -18.80
N ALA A 167 -16.15 5.35 -19.27
CA ALA A 167 -14.97 5.29 -20.12
C ALA A 167 -13.75 4.83 -19.31
N LEU A 168 -13.10 3.79 -19.80
CA LEU A 168 -11.86 3.24 -19.27
C LEU A 168 -10.69 3.72 -20.13
N VAL A 169 -9.68 4.32 -19.51
CA VAL A 169 -8.35 4.52 -20.10
C VAL A 169 -7.34 3.65 -19.36
N PHE A 170 -6.49 2.92 -20.09
CA PHE A 170 -5.47 2.05 -19.51
C PHE A 170 -4.15 2.01 -20.32
N SER A 171 -3.04 1.77 -19.62
CA SER A 171 -1.72 1.52 -20.20
C SER A 171 -1.58 0.04 -20.55
N ASN A 172 -1.41 -0.26 -21.84
CA ASN A 172 -1.24 -1.63 -22.33
C ASN A 172 0.22 -2.11 -22.17
N TYR A 173 0.43 -3.29 -21.60
CA TYR A 173 1.76 -3.78 -21.25
C TYR A 173 2.68 -3.97 -22.46
N LYS A 174 2.11 -4.43 -23.57
CA LYS A 174 2.85 -4.89 -24.75
C LYS A 174 3.58 -3.76 -25.49
N ASP A 175 2.96 -2.58 -25.56
CA ASP A 175 3.44 -1.42 -26.33
C ASP A 175 3.59 -0.14 -25.48
N GLN A 176 3.16 -0.17 -24.22
CA GLN A 176 3.15 0.95 -23.27
C GLN A 176 2.28 2.15 -23.70
N ARG A 177 1.41 1.97 -24.70
CA ARG A 177 0.47 3.01 -25.17
C ARG A 177 -0.77 3.07 -24.27
N LEU A 178 -1.42 4.24 -24.26
CA LEU A 178 -2.75 4.37 -23.66
C LEU A 178 -3.82 3.95 -24.64
N TYR A 179 -4.79 3.18 -24.14
CA TYR A 179 -5.98 2.72 -24.85
C TYR A 179 -7.25 3.19 -24.12
N LYS A 180 -8.29 3.53 -24.89
CA LYS A 180 -9.64 3.86 -24.42
C LYS A 180 -10.63 2.78 -24.86
N GLN A 181 -11.52 2.37 -23.96
CA GLN A 181 -12.73 1.58 -24.26
C GLN A 181 -13.86 1.97 -23.30
N HIS A 182 -15.08 1.48 -23.54
CA HIS A 182 -16.20 1.61 -22.61
C HIS A 182 -16.39 0.28 -21.87
N ILE A 183 -16.49 0.26 -20.53
CA ILE A 183 -16.44 -1.01 -19.77
C ILE A 183 -17.66 -1.94 -19.99
N THR A 184 -18.78 -1.39 -20.47
CA THR A 184 -19.99 -2.18 -20.76
C THR A 184 -20.07 -2.66 -22.21
N ASP A 185 -19.23 -2.14 -23.11
CA ASP A 185 -19.28 -2.45 -24.54
C ASP A 185 -18.32 -3.59 -24.88
N LYS A 186 -18.79 -4.82 -24.66
CA LYS A 186 -17.97 -6.05 -24.75
C LYS A 186 -17.50 -6.38 -26.17
N ASP A 187 -18.15 -5.83 -27.19
CA ASP A 187 -17.86 -6.11 -28.60
C ASP A 187 -16.94 -5.03 -29.22
N SER A 188 -16.67 -3.94 -28.49
CA SER A 188 -15.79 -2.85 -28.92
C SER A 188 -14.34 -3.10 -28.51
N SER A 189 -13.45 -3.22 -29.50
CA SER A 189 -12.01 -3.36 -29.25
C SER A 189 -11.44 -2.04 -28.69
N PRO A 190 -10.59 -2.07 -27.64
CA PRO A 190 -9.91 -0.88 -27.16
C PRO A 190 -9.13 -0.18 -28.27
N MET A 191 -9.34 1.13 -28.36
CA MET A 191 -8.70 2.01 -29.35
C MET A 191 -7.52 2.74 -28.71
N PRO A 192 -6.36 2.84 -29.37
CA PRO A 192 -5.26 3.64 -28.84
C PRO A 192 -5.64 5.12 -28.82
N ILE A 193 -5.16 5.86 -27.82
CA ILE A 193 -5.28 7.33 -27.73
C ILE A 193 -3.92 8.05 -27.71
N THR A 194 -2.82 7.30 -27.76
CA THR A 194 -1.46 7.84 -27.93
C THR A 194 -0.80 7.28 -29.19
N PRO A 195 0.18 7.99 -29.80
CA PRO A 195 0.90 7.52 -30.99
C PRO A 195 1.58 6.15 -30.80
N ASP A 196 1.91 5.51 -31.91
CA ASP A 196 2.83 4.37 -31.93
C ASP A 196 4.25 4.90 -32.19
N TYR A 197 5.17 4.62 -31.27
CA TYR A 197 6.58 5.05 -31.39
C TYR A 197 7.49 3.92 -31.93
N GLY A 198 6.92 2.81 -32.41
CA GLY A 198 7.64 1.65 -32.95
C GLY A 198 8.30 0.77 -31.88
N ALA A 199 8.28 1.19 -30.62
CA ALA A 199 8.79 0.48 -29.46
C ALA A 199 8.14 1.06 -28.18
N PRO A 200 8.12 0.30 -27.05
CA PRO A 200 7.69 0.80 -25.74
C PRO A 200 8.75 1.76 -25.13
N ALA A 201 9.00 2.88 -25.82
CA ALA A 201 9.96 3.91 -25.44
C ALA A 201 9.30 5.09 -24.72
N VAL A 202 7.96 5.15 -24.71
CA VAL A 202 7.17 6.12 -23.95
C VAL A 202 6.18 5.34 -23.10
N THR A 203 6.08 5.67 -21.81
CA THR A 203 5.19 5.00 -20.86
C THR A 203 4.30 6.02 -20.15
N TYR A 204 3.15 5.58 -19.65
CA TYR A 204 2.16 6.45 -18.99
C TYR A 204 1.59 5.80 -17.73
N ALA A 205 1.32 6.60 -16.70
CA ALA A 205 0.77 6.13 -15.42
C ALA A 205 -0.09 7.19 -14.71
N ASP A 206 -1.01 6.70 -13.86
CA ASP A 206 -1.69 7.44 -12.79
C ASP A 206 -2.45 8.68 -13.28
N GLY A 207 -3.17 8.51 -14.39
CA GLY A 207 -3.93 9.58 -15.01
C GLY A 207 -5.33 9.81 -14.43
N VAL A 208 -5.89 10.96 -14.81
CA VAL A 208 -7.19 11.48 -14.39
C VAL A 208 -7.93 12.07 -15.59
N PHE A 209 -9.24 11.86 -15.65
CA PHE A 209 -10.10 12.46 -16.66
C PHE A 209 -10.37 13.94 -16.35
N ASP A 210 -10.39 14.76 -17.39
CA ASP A 210 -10.87 16.14 -17.36
C ASP A 210 -12.06 16.25 -18.32
N ALA A 211 -13.27 16.10 -17.79
CA ALA A 211 -14.51 16.20 -18.55
C ALA A 211 -14.76 17.61 -19.10
N ARG A 212 -14.28 18.66 -18.41
CA ARG A 212 -14.44 20.06 -18.81
C ARG A 212 -13.73 20.37 -20.13
N LEU A 213 -12.57 19.75 -20.35
CA LEU A 213 -11.73 19.96 -21.54
C LEU A 213 -11.64 18.72 -22.45
N ASN A 214 -12.40 17.66 -22.15
CA ASN A 214 -12.40 16.37 -22.86
C ASN A 214 -10.97 15.85 -23.13
N ARG A 215 -10.16 15.83 -22.08
CA ARG A 215 -8.75 15.39 -22.10
C ARG A 215 -8.46 14.41 -20.97
N TYR A 216 -7.37 13.67 -21.10
CA TYR A 216 -6.83 12.80 -20.05
C TYR A 216 -5.47 13.33 -19.62
N ILE A 217 -5.32 13.65 -18.34
CA ILE A 217 -4.06 14.15 -17.77
C ILE A 217 -3.33 12.97 -17.14
N THR A 218 -2.06 12.76 -17.47
CA THR A 218 -1.29 11.59 -17.03
C THR A 218 0.17 11.94 -16.78
N VAL A 219 0.86 11.15 -15.94
CA VAL A 219 2.32 11.13 -15.94
C VAL A 219 2.78 10.40 -17.21
N ARG A 220 3.86 10.89 -17.82
CA ARG A 220 4.56 10.30 -18.96
C ARG A 220 6.06 10.20 -18.66
N GLU A 221 6.67 9.09 -19.03
CA GLU A 221 8.12 8.96 -19.22
C GLU A 221 8.43 8.83 -20.71
N ASP A 222 9.35 9.64 -21.22
CA ASP A 222 9.78 9.64 -22.62
C ASP A 222 11.27 9.26 -22.73
N GLY A 223 11.52 7.98 -23.00
CA GLY A 223 12.84 7.39 -23.21
C GLY A 223 13.22 7.25 -24.68
N ARG A 224 12.61 8.03 -25.60
CA ARG A 224 12.93 7.96 -27.04
C ARG A 224 14.32 8.50 -27.38
N GLN A 225 14.82 9.47 -26.62
CA GLN A 225 16.17 10.02 -26.78
C GLN A 225 17.20 9.22 -25.97
N ASP A 226 16.89 8.93 -24.70
CA ASP A 226 17.71 8.16 -23.79
C ASP A 226 16.81 7.31 -22.88
N ARG A 227 16.98 5.98 -22.92
CA ARG A 227 16.24 5.05 -22.06
C ARG A 227 16.81 4.93 -20.65
N SER A 228 18.06 5.34 -20.43
CA SER A 228 18.70 5.32 -19.11
C SER A 228 18.32 6.54 -18.26
N ASN A 229 17.86 7.62 -18.91
CA ASN A 229 17.41 8.85 -18.27
C ASN A 229 16.17 9.42 -19.00
N PRO A 230 15.00 8.75 -18.90
CA PRO A 230 13.79 9.16 -19.60
C PRO A 230 13.27 10.50 -19.07
N ILE A 231 12.76 11.35 -19.97
CA ILE A 231 12.20 12.65 -19.58
C ILE A 231 10.81 12.44 -18.99
N THR A 232 10.65 12.71 -17.70
CA THR A 232 9.33 12.70 -17.04
C THR A 232 8.58 14.03 -17.26
N ALA A 233 7.27 13.93 -17.39
CA ALA A 233 6.37 15.08 -17.49
C ALA A 233 4.95 14.72 -17.03
N ILE A 234 4.15 15.73 -16.69
CA ILE A 234 2.68 15.62 -16.71
C ILE A 234 2.21 16.15 -18.06
N VAL A 235 1.41 15.35 -18.77
CA VAL A 235 0.93 15.64 -20.13
C VAL A 235 -0.59 15.57 -20.22
N GLU A 236 -1.18 16.28 -21.16
CA GLU A 236 -2.55 16.06 -21.63
C GLU A 236 -2.57 15.20 -22.90
N VAL A 237 -3.53 14.29 -22.96
CA VAL A 237 -3.89 13.47 -24.13
C VAL A 237 -5.30 13.84 -24.52
N SER A 238 -5.52 14.21 -25.79
CA SER A 238 -6.86 14.53 -26.30
C SER A 238 -7.74 13.27 -26.32
N LEU A 239 -9.01 13.41 -25.92
CA LEU A 239 -10.02 12.35 -26.04
C LEU A 239 -11.03 12.61 -27.17
N SER A 240 -10.84 13.68 -27.95
CA SER A 240 -11.76 14.18 -28.98
C SER A 240 -11.25 14.05 -30.42
N GLY A 241 -10.00 13.64 -30.63
CA GLY A 241 -9.39 13.55 -31.97
C GLY A 241 -9.66 12.24 -32.70
N GLU A 242 -9.95 12.33 -34.00
CA GLU A 242 -9.91 11.17 -34.92
C GLU A 242 -8.47 10.73 -35.24
N THR A 243 -7.50 11.64 -35.06
CA THR A 243 -6.07 11.42 -35.29
C THR A 243 -5.29 11.32 -33.98
N LEU A 244 -4.30 10.43 -33.92
CA LEU A 244 -3.40 10.29 -32.78
C LEU A 244 -2.39 11.45 -32.74
N GLU A 245 -2.60 12.38 -31.82
CA GLU A 245 -1.72 13.53 -31.59
C GLU A 245 -0.62 13.22 -30.55
N GLU A 246 0.49 13.95 -30.60
CA GLU A 246 1.53 13.89 -29.56
C GLU A 246 1.03 14.51 -28.24
N PRO A 247 1.14 13.82 -27.09
CA PRO A 247 0.70 14.36 -25.80
C PRO A 247 1.43 15.66 -25.44
N LYS A 248 0.66 16.72 -25.20
CA LYS A 248 1.16 18.06 -24.92
C LYS A 248 1.56 18.17 -23.46
N VAL A 249 2.75 18.73 -23.21
CA VAL A 249 3.30 18.88 -21.86
C VAL A 249 2.55 19.97 -21.09
N LEU A 250 2.07 19.63 -19.89
CA LEU A 250 1.48 20.57 -18.93
C LEU A 250 2.48 20.99 -17.85
N VAL A 251 3.35 20.07 -17.41
CA VAL A 251 4.39 20.30 -16.40
C VAL A 251 5.64 19.46 -16.75
N SER A 252 6.82 20.08 -16.68
CA SER A 252 8.13 19.44 -16.90
C SER A 252 9.25 20.22 -16.20
N GLY A 253 10.45 19.65 -16.10
CA GLY A 253 11.65 20.31 -15.56
C GLY A 253 12.23 19.70 -14.28
N ASN A 254 11.54 18.73 -13.66
CA ASN A 254 12.07 17.87 -12.60
C ASN A 254 12.34 16.45 -13.13
N TYR A 255 13.01 15.62 -12.32
CA TYR A 255 13.32 14.24 -12.68
C TYR A 255 12.12 13.30 -12.53
N PHE A 256 11.18 13.60 -11.64
CA PHE A 256 10.02 12.74 -11.37
C PHE A 256 8.75 13.52 -11.03
N TYR A 257 7.61 12.93 -11.41
CA TYR A 257 6.26 13.41 -11.17
C TYR A 257 5.37 12.23 -10.74
N ALA A 258 4.42 12.47 -9.83
CA ALA A 258 3.42 11.49 -9.39
C ALA A 258 2.11 12.15 -8.94
N PHE A 259 1.02 11.37 -8.92
CA PHE A 259 -0.29 11.71 -8.36
C PHE A 259 -0.89 13.03 -8.88
N PRO A 260 -1.03 13.25 -10.21
CA PRO A 260 -1.82 14.35 -10.73
C PRO A 260 -3.28 14.19 -10.29
N ARG A 261 -3.83 15.19 -9.62
CA ARG A 261 -5.23 15.23 -9.16
C ARG A 261 -5.85 16.58 -9.52
N LEU A 262 -6.96 16.54 -10.26
CA LEU A 262 -7.80 17.71 -10.49
C LEU A 262 -8.72 17.95 -9.30
N ASP A 263 -9.09 19.20 -9.06
CA ASP A 263 -10.21 19.53 -8.18
C ASP A 263 -11.56 19.26 -8.87
N PRO A 264 -12.69 19.19 -8.14
CA PRO A 264 -13.99 18.81 -8.73
C PRO A 264 -14.51 19.73 -9.86
N LYS A 265 -13.95 20.94 -10.02
CA LYS A 265 -14.26 21.86 -11.12
C LYS A 265 -13.30 21.73 -12.32
N GLY A 266 -12.19 21.01 -12.16
CA GLY A 266 -11.09 20.95 -13.11
C GLY A 266 -10.37 22.29 -13.30
N GLU A 267 -10.42 23.21 -12.33
CA GLU A 267 -9.78 24.54 -12.36
C GLU A 267 -8.36 24.52 -11.75
N ARG A 268 -8.02 23.46 -11.01
CA ARG A 268 -6.79 23.34 -10.22
C ARG A 268 -6.21 21.94 -10.37
N LEU A 269 -4.90 21.87 -10.61
CA LEU A 269 -4.14 20.61 -10.68
C LEU A 269 -3.12 20.59 -9.53
N ALA A 270 -3.14 19.52 -8.74
CA ALA A 270 -2.13 19.22 -7.71
C ALA A 270 -1.32 17.99 -8.13
N TRP A 271 -0.04 17.96 -7.76
CA TRP A 271 0.86 16.81 -8.00
C TRP A 271 2.00 16.78 -6.98
N ILE A 272 2.76 15.68 -6.98
CA ILE A 272 4.04 15.54 -6.29
C ILE A 272 5.18 15.55 -7.32
N GLU A 273 6.25 16.29 -7.04
CA GLU A 273 7.48 16.31 -7.84
C GLU A 273 8.73 16.19 -6.97
N TRP A 274 9.80 15.61 -7.52
CA TRP A 274 11.11 15.57 -6.87
C TRP A 274 12.27 15.50 -7.88
N SER A 275 13.48 15.80 -7.40
CA SER A 275 14.70 15.86 -8.20
C SER A 275 15.89 15.33 -7.41
N HIS A 276 16.83 14.64 -8.07
CA HIS A 276 18.05 14.20 -7.40
C HIS A 276 18.84 15.41 -6.87
N PRO A 277 19.38 15.37 -5.62
CA PRO A 277 19.40 14.26 -4.67
C PRO A 277 18.30 14.32 -3.57
N ASN A 278 17.33 15.24 -3.68
CA ASN A 278 16.40 15.58 -2.60
C ASN A 278 15.04 14.87 -2.72
N MET A 279 14.36 14.63 -1.60
CA MET A 279 12.97 14.15 -1.59
C MET A 279 11.96 15.21 -1.17
N LEU A 280 10.88 15.28 -1.96
CA LEU A 280 9.54 15.78 -1.68
C LEU A 280 9.30 17.30 -1.54
N HIS A 281 8.49 17.84 -2.45
CA HIS A 281 7.66 19.02 -2.26
C HIS A 281 6.22 18.77 -2.76
N PHE A 282 5.21 19.08 -1.93
CA PHE A 282 3.81 19.14 -2.36
C PHE A 282 3.52 20.50 -3.00
N ARG A 283 2.96 20.52 -4.22
CA ARG A 283 2.68 21.76 -4.97
C ARG A 283 1.27 21.76 -5.58
N LYS A 284 0.69 22.95 -5.67
CA LYS A 284 -0.61 23.24 -6.28
C LYS A 284 -0.43 24.28 -7.38
N ARG A 285 -1.02 24.06 -8.56
CA ARG A 285 -1.15 25.06 -9.62
C ARG A 285 -2.58 25.60 -9.70
N ILE A 286 -2.69 26.91 -9.89
CA ILE A 286 -3.95 27.59 -10.20
C ILE A 286 -3.97 27.78 -11.72
N GLU A 287 -4.90 27.15 -12.47
CA GLU A 287 -4.84 27.20 -13.95
C GLU A 287 -4.94 28.64 -14.48
N ASN A 288 -5.80 29.47 -13.89
CA ASN A 288 -6.04 30.84 -14.37
C ASN A 288 -4.85 31.81 -14.21
N THR A 289 -3.92 31.54 -13.28
CA THR A 289 -2.75 32.41 -13.03
C THR A 289 -1.42 31.75 -13.38
N ASN A 290 -1.44 30.43 -13.64
CA ASN A 290 -0.25 29.60 -13.86
C ASN A 290 0.71 29.53 -12.66
N GLU A 291 0.31 30.05 -11.49
CA GLU A 291 1.11 30.14 -10.28
C GLU A 291 1.22 28.79 -9.57
N VAL A 292 2.39 28.48 -9.01
CA VAL A 292 2.70 27.22 -8.32
C VAL A 292 3.08 27.50 -6.87
N VAL A 293 2.28 26.99 -5.92
CA VAL A 293 2.41 27.30 -4.49
C VAL A 293 2.60 26.02 -3.66
N SER A 294 3.43 26.09 -2.62
CA SER A 294 3.66 25.01 -1.64
C SER A 294 2.53 24.99 -0.60
N VAL A 295 1.89 23.85 -0.37
CA VAL A 295 0.61 23.81 0.36
C VAL A 295 0.77 23.78 1.89
N TYR A 296 1.54 22.84 2.47
CA TYR A 296 1.68 22.75 3.93
C TYR A 296 2.93 21.96 4.39
N PRO A 297 3.66 22.38 5.44
CA PRO A 297 4.67 21.57 6.11
C PRO A 297 4.13 20.89 7.39
N LEU A 298 4.14 19.55 7.43
CA LEU A 298 3.92 18.76 8.65
C LEU A 298 5.14 17.85 8.89
N ASP A 299 5.48 17.61 10.15
CA ASP A 299 6.51 16.63 10.53
C ASP A 299 5.93 15.19 10.52
N GLY A 300 5.62 14.71 9.31
CA GLY A 300 4.97 13.42 9.06
C GLY A 300 5.02 13.04 7.57
N GLU A 301 4.72 11.79 7.27
CA GLU A 301 4.74 11.27 5.89
C GLU A 301 3.31 11.09 5.37
N PHE A 302 2.90 11.97 4.47
CA PHE A 302 1.61 11.96 3.77
C PHE A 302 1.59 11.05 2.52
N ALA A 303 2.71 10.45 2.16
CA ALA A 303 2.85 9.66 0.96
C ALA A 303 3.68 8.40 1.20
N LYS A 304 3.33 7.35 0.48
CA LYS A 304 4.09 6.10 0.38
C LYS A 304 5.33 6.26 -0.48
N PRO A 305 6.17 5.21 -0.60
CA PRO A 305 7.27 5.23 -1.55
C PRO A 305 6.79 5.56 -2.96
N LEU A 306 7.19 6.73 -3.44
CA LEU A 306 6.62 7.40 -4.61
C LEU A 306 6.92 6.70 -5.94
N TRP A 307 7.85 5.73 -5.91
CA TRP A 307 8.22 4.94 -7.07
C TRP A 307 7.10 3.99 -7.54
N GLY A 308 6.05 3.76 -6.73
CA GLY A 308 4.88 2.98 -7.10
C GLY A 308 3.63 3.85 -7.32
N PHE A 309 3.11 3.83 -8.55
CA PHE A 309 1.95 4.63 -8.97
C PHE A 309 0.60 4.06 -8.52
N GLY A 310 -0.43 4.90 -8.52
CA GLY A 310 -1.81 4.50 -8.22
C GLY A 310 -2.10 4.30 -6.73
N THR A 311 -1.17 4.68 -5.85
CA THR A 311 -1.45 4.86 -4.42
C THR A 311 -2.19 6.19 -4.23
N ASN A 312 -3.36 6.20 -3.60
CA ASN A 312 -4.09 7.42 -3.27
C ASN A 312 -4.05 7.71 -1.77
N CYS A 313 -3.04 8.50 -1.35
CA CYS A 313 -2.83 8.86 0.06
C CYS A 313 -3.62 10.10 0.51
N TYR A 314 -4.21 10.86 -0.42
CA TYR A 314 -5.05 12.01 -0.10
C TYR A 314 -6.09 12.24 -1.19
N GLU A 315 -7.20 12.89 -0.83
CA GLU A 315 -8.28 13.23 -1.75
C GLU A 315 -8.93 14.57 -1.35
N ILE A 316 -9.16 15.44 -2.33
CA ILE A 316 -9.72 16.78 -2.11
C ILE A 316 -11.26 16.62 -2.10
N ILE A 317 -11.86 16.66 -0.91
CA ILE A 317 -13.32 16.51 -0.74
C ILE A 317 -14.03 17.82 -1.10
N GLU A 318 -13.50 18.95 -0.64
CA GLU A 318 -14.14 20.25 -0.81
C GLU A 318 -13.08 21.31 -1.04
N CYS A 319 -13.21 22.08 -2.13
CA CYS A 319 -12.29 23.16 -2.47
C CYS A 319 -13.09 24.39 -2.92
N SER A 320 -13.25 25.34 -2.00
CA SER A 320 -13.89 26.65 -2.21
C SER A 320 -12.91 27.79 -1.89
N GLU A 321 -13.37 29.03 -1.89
CA GLU A 321 -12.56 30.19 -1.47
C GLU A 321 -12.36 30.24 0.05
N GLU A 322 -13.35 29.79 0.82
CA GLU A 322 -13.34 29.85 2.29
C GLU A 322 -12.89 28.54 2.96
N LYS A 323 -12.92 27.42 2.22
CA LYS A 323 -12.81 26.09 2.81
C LYS A 323 -12.14 25.07 1.89
N ASN A 324 -11.12 24.41 2.42
CA ASN A 324 -10.32 23.40 1.72
C ASN A 324 -10.21 22.15 2.60
N ILE A 325 -11.01 21.12 2.30
CA ILE A 325 -11.07 19.86 3.06
C ILE A 325 -10.40 18.75 2.27
N ILE A 326 -9.42 18.10 2.90
CA ILE A 326 -8.64 17.01 2.34
C ILE A 326 -8.75 15.81 3.27
N ALA A 327 -9.26 14.67 2.77
CA ALA A 327 -9.03 13.39 3.43
C ALA A 327 -7.60 12.96 3.16
N CYS A 328 -6.88 12.49 4.16
CA CYS A 328 -5.52 11.99 4.00
C CYS A 328 -5.21 10.79 4.89
N SER A 329 -4.41 9.87 4.35
CA SER A 329 -3.76 8.81 5.11
C SER A 329 -2.39 9.31 5.56
N TYR A 330 -2.08 9.20 6.84
CA TYR A 330 -0.72 9.38 7.32
C TYR A 330 -0.29 8.18 8.15
N ARG A 331 1.02 7.99 8.30
CA ARG A 331 1.58 6.96 9.18
C ARG A 331 2.30 7.55 10.37
N GLN A 332 2.17 6.88 11.51
CA GLN A 332 2.90 7.22 12.73
C GLN A 332 3.20 5.96 13.54
N LYS A 333 4.45 5.75 13.91
CA LYS A 333 4.93 4.58 14.66
C LYS A 333 4.48 3.24 14.05
N GLY A 334 4.61 3.13 12.72
CA GLY A 334 4.25 1.92 11.96
C GLY A 334 2.74 1.68 11.80
N ARG A 335 1.84 2.54 12.31
CA ARG A 335 0.38 2.41 12.13
C ARG A 335 -0.15 3.48 11.18
N SER A 336 -1.18 3.13 10.40
CA SER A 336 -1.91 4.09 9.55
C SER A 336 -3.02 4.80 10.32
N TYR A 337 -3.21 6.09 10.05
CA TYR A 337 -4.25 6.95 10.62
C TYR A 337 -4.94 7.77 9.54
N LEU A 338 -6.28 7.73 9.52
CA LEU A 338 -7.08 8.42 8.51
C LEU A 338 -7.50 9.77 9.07
N GLY A 339 -7.00 10.84 8.47
CA GLY A 339 -7.26 12.22 8.87
C GLY A 339 -8.22 12.92 7.91
N ILE A 340 -9.02 13.84 8.44
CA ILE A 340 -9.64 14.93 7.68
C ILE A 340 -8.90 16.21 8.07
N LEU A 341 -8.18 16.78 7.12
CA LEU A 341 -7.50 18.07 7.21
C LEU A 341 -8.45 19.17 6.73
N ASP A 342 -8.63 20.20 7.55
CA ASP A 342 -9.21 21.48 7.18
C ASP A 342 -8.06 22.49 7.11
N ASP A 343 -7.64 22.79 5.87
CA ASP A 343 -6.49 23.64 5.57
C ASP A 343 -6.78 25.12 5.88
N SER A 344 -8.02 25.61 5.67
CA SER A 344 -8.36 27.00 6.00
C SER A 344 -8.48 27.27 7.50
N GLN A 345 -8.69 26.22 8.32
CA GLN A 345 -8.60 26.30 9.78
C GLN A 345 -7.28 25.76 10.36
N GLY A 346 -6.36 25.24 9.53
CA GLY A 346 -5.11 24.62 9.99
C GLY A 346 -5.31 23.45 10.95
N SER A 347 -6.41 22.69 10.81
CA SER A 347 -6.83 21.67 11.78
C SER A 347 -6.91 20.28 11.17
N CYS A 348 -6.58 19.24 11.94
CA CYS A 348 -6.69 17.84 11.50
C CYS A 348 -7.50 17.04 12.53
N SER A 349 -8.44 16.24 12.06
CA SER A 349 -9.25 15.33 12.88
C SER A 349 -9.04 13.89 12.44
N VAL A 350 -8.73 13.01 13.40
CA VAL A 350 -8.46 11.58 13.13
C VAL A 350 -9.77 10.81 13.21
N LEU A 351 -10.05 10.01 12.19
CA LEU A 351 -11.16 9.05 12.17
C LEU A 351 -10.73 7.78 12.91
N ASP A 352 -11.50 7.43 13.94
CA ASP A 352 -11.32 6.22 14.73
C ASP A 352 -11.87 5.03 13.94
N ILE A 353 -10.98 4.24 13.35
CA ILE A 353 -11.29 3.07 12.52
C ILE A 353 -10.53 1.84 13.04
N PRO A 354 -11.12 0.64 13.01
CA PRO A 354 -10.48 -0.57 13.55
C PRO A 354 -9.31 -1.09 12.71
N LEU A 355 -9.04 -0.49 11.54
CA LEU A 355 -8.00 -0.89 10.60
C LEU A 355 -6.64 -0.34 11.02
N THR A 356 -5.64 -1.21 11.13
CA THR A 356 -4.26 -0.85 11.49
C THR A 356 -3.37 -0.54 10.28
N ASP A 357 -3.82 -0.91 9.08
CA ASP A 357 -3.16 -0.68 7.80
C ASP A 357 -4.19 -0.67 6.65
N TYR A 358 -3.99 0.22 5.68
CA TYR A 358 -4.82 0.36 4.47
C TYR A 358 -4.00 1.07 3.38
N ASP A 359 -4.37 0.89 2.11
CA ASP A 359 -3.53 1.30 0.99
C ASP A 359 -3.99 2.53 0.22
N ASN A 360 -5.25 2.53 -0.22
CA ASN A 360 -5.88 3.66 -0.91
C ASN A 360 -7.04 4.23 -0.12
N ILE A 361 -7.22 5.54 -0.24
CA ILE A 361 -8.50 6.23 -0.06
C ILE A 361 -9.13 6.35 -1.44
N VAL A 362 -10.39 5.95 -1.57
CA VAL A 362 -11.24 6.29 -2.73
C VAL A 362 -12.50 6.94 -2.18
N THR A 363 -12.75 8.20 -2.53
CA THR A 363 -14.03 8.86 -2.22
C THR A 363 -15.00 8.77 -3.39
N LEU A 364 -16.28 8.68 -3.02
CA LEU A 364 -17.47 8.87 -3.85
C LEU A 364 -18.24 10.00 -3.15
N ASP A 365 -18.66 11.07 -3.86
CA ASP A 365 -18.97 12.44 -3.34
C ASP A 365 -20.30 12.75 -2.58
N GLN A 366 -20.31 12.92 -1.24
CA GLN A 366 -21.14 13.91 -0.51
C GLN A 366 -20.55 14.28 0.87
N GLN A 367 -21.05 15.37 1.44
CA GLN A 367 -20.55 15.93 2.68
C GLN A 367 -20.75 15.09 3.97
N LYS A 368 -19.66 15.04 4.75
CA LYS A 368 -19.58 14.92 6.23
C LYS A 368 -20.14 13.64 6.86
N MET A 369 -19.29 12.88 7.55
CA MET A 369 -19.46 12.47 8.97
C MET A 369 -18.40 11.44 9.43
N LYS A 370 -18.44 11.09 10.72
CA LYS A 370 -17.53 10.17 11.43
C LYS A 370 -17.86 8.69 11.15
N ALA A 371 -16.84 7.85 10.95
CA ALA A 371 -16.97 6.41 10.69
C ALA A 371 -17.72 5.66 11.81
N LEU A 372 -18.64 4.76 11.43
CA LEU A 372 -19.47 3.99 12.38
C LEU A 372 -19.35 2.46 12.25
N SER A 373 -18.98 1.95 11.07
CA SER A 373 -18.64 0.54 10.87
C SER A 373 -17.76 0.36 9.63
N SER A 374 -16.99 -0.73 9.60
CA SER A 374 -16.19 -1.18 8.45
C SER A 374 -16.54 -2.63 8.13
N GLU A 375 -17.18 -2.86 6.99
CA GLU A 375 -17.50 -4.23 6.53
C GLU A 375 -16.51 -4.66 5.45
N ILE A 376 -16.12 -5.94 5.43
CA ILE A 376 -15.37 -6.52 4.31
C ILE A 376 -16.36 -6.70 3.16
N VAL A 377 -16.22 -5.90 2.12
CA VAL A 377 -17.03 -5.98 0.89
C VAL A 377 -16.54 -7.14 0.01
N TRP A 378 -15.23 -7.36 0.02
CA TRP A 378 -14.59 -8.33 -0.86
C TRP A 378 -13.25 -8.79 -0.29
N SER A 379 -12.92 -10.07 -0.50
CA SER A 379 -11.66 -10.71 -0.12
C SER A 379 -11.09 -11.51 -1.29
N SER A 380 -9.80 -11.35 -1.56
CA SER A 380 -9.06 -12.11 -2.58
C SER A 380 -9.04 -13.63 -2.39
N SER A 381 -9.33 -14.09 -1.17
CA SER A 381 -9.50 -15.50 -0.84
C SER A 381 -10.42 -15.61 0.38
N PRO A 382 -11.71 -15.93 0.21
CA PRO A 382 -12.64 -16.11 1.34
C PRO A 382 -12.20 -17.27 2.24
N ASP A 383 -11.49 -18.25 1.67
CA ASP A 383 -10.96 -19.44 2.33
C ASP A 383 -9.85 -19.18 3.35
N VAL A 384 -9.23 -17.98 3.40
CA VAL A 384 -8.10 -17.71 4.31
C VAL A 384 -8.49 -17.89 5.78
N LEU A 385 -9.74 -17.59 6.14
CA LEU A 385 -10.25 -17.71 7.51
C LEU A 385 -10.26 -19.16 8.03
N LYS A 386 -10.24 -20.18 7.16
CA LYS A 386 -10.12 -21.59 7.61
C LYS A 386 -8.77 -21.91 8.26
N TYR A 387 -7.80 -20.99 8.18
CA TYR A 387 -6.51 -21.08 8.84
C TYR A 387 -6.38 -20.17 10.07
N GLU A 388 -7.46 -19.51 10.53
CA GLU A 388 -7.43 -18.50 11.59
C GLU A 388 -6.75 -18.99 12.88
N ALA A 389 -7.02 -20.24 13.29
CA ALA A 389 -6.40 -20.85 14.47
C ALA A 389 -4.87 -21.01 14.37
N PHE A 390 -4.28 -20.88 13.17
CA PHE A 390 -2.83 -20.95 12.91
C PHE A 390 -2.19 -19.56 12.76
N PHE A 391 -2.93 -18.46 12.92
CA PHE A 391 -2.40 -17.12 12.72
C PHE A 391 -1.65 -16.60 13.95
N SER A 392 -0.35 -16.40 13.77
CA SER A 392 0.47 -15.56 14.65
C SER A 392 0.05 -14.09 14.52
N VAL A 393 -0.32 -13.49 15.64
CA VAL A 393 -0.65 -12.06 15.75
C VAL A 393 0.65 -11.25 15.86
N PRO A 394 0.83 -10.16 15.09
CA PRO A 394 2.01 -9.31 15.17
C PRO A 394 2.09 -8.52 16.49
N GLU A 395 3.25 -8.56 17.13
CA GLU A 395 3.66 -7.65 18.19
C GLU A 395 4.54 -6.54 17.58
N LEU A 396 4.10 -5.28 17.63
CA LEU A 396 4.98 -4.14 17.34
C LEU A 396 5.95 -3.97 18.51
N ILE A 397 7.24 -4.18 18.25
CA ILE A 397 8.32 -4.02 19.23
C ILE A 397 9.20 -2.81 18.89
N GLU A 398 9.75 -2.21 19.94
CA GLU A 398 10.75 -1.15 19.89
C GLU A 398 12.01 -1.69 20.60
N PHE A 399 13.18 -1.56 19.96
CA PHE A 399 14.45 -2.11 20.45
C PHE A 399 15.59 -1.09 20.28
N PRO A 400 16.61 -1.09 21.17
CA PRO A 400 17.74 -0.16 21.06
C PRO A 400 18.62 -0.51 19.84
N THR A 401 19.12 0.52 19.16
CA THR A 401 20.13 0.37 18.10
C THR A 401 21.55 0.38 18.70
N GLU A 402 22.59 0.28 17.87
CA GLU A 402 23.98 0.43 18.34
C GLU A 402 24.32 1.90 18.71
N VAL A 403 23.44 2.87 18.41
CA VAL A 403 23.59 4.27 18.81
C VAL A 403 22.90 4.51 20.17
N PRO A 404 23.61 4.94 21.23
CA PRO A 404 23.02 5.13 22.55
C PRO A 404 21.83 6.11 22.56
N GLY A 405 20.72 5.69 23.15
CA GLY A 405 19.49 6.49 23.23
C GLY A 405 18.63 6.47 21.96
N GLN A 406 19.06 5.78 20.91
CA GLN A 406 18.29 5.58 19.69
C GLN A 406 17.62 4.20 19.69
N ASN A 407 16.36 4.16 19.27
CA ASN A 407 15.61 2.92 19.07
C ASN A 407 15.21 2.74 17.60
N ALA A 408 15.02 1.48 17.22
CA ALA A 408 14.41 1.02 15.97
C ALA A 408 13.18 0.14 16.26
N TYR A 409 12.40 -0.16 15.22
CA TYR A 409 11.10 -0.82 15.33
C TYR A 409 11.02 -2.10 14.50
N ALA A 410 10.21 -3.06 14.92
CA ALA A 410 9.95 -4.28 14.17
C ALA A 410 8.57 -4.87 14.49
N TYR A 411 8.06 -5.72 13.60
CA TYR A 411 6.91 -6.59 13.88
C TYR A 411 7.40 -8.00 14.17
N TYR A 412 7.30 -8.42 15.42
CA TYR A 412 7.62 -9.78 15.86
C TYR A 412 6.36 -10.66 15.79
N TYR A 413 6.54 -11.90 15.33
CA TYR A 413 5.48 -12.89 15.17
C TYR A 413 5.91 -14.18 15.90
N PRO A 414 5.27 -14.54 17.03
CA PRO A 414 5.59 -15.76 17.76
C PRO A 414 5.19 -17.03 16.96
N PRO A 415 5.89 -18.16 17.18
CA PRO A 415 5.44 -19.46 16.68
C PRO A 415 4.03 -19.78 17.19
N THR A 416 3.11 -20.14 16.29
CA THR A 416 1.67 -20.27 16.63
C THR A 416 1.05 -21.45 15.88
N ASN A 417 0.65 -22.51 16.59
CA ASN A 417 -0.05 -23.65 16.01
C ASN A 417 -0.96 -24.29 17.07
N PRO A 418 -2.25 -24.53 16.81
CA PRO A 418 -3.19 -25.05 17.81
C PRO A 418 -2.97 -26.54 18.11
N LEU A 419 -2.21 -27.26 17.29
CA LEU A 419 -1.96 -28.70 17.41
C LEU A 419 -0.60 -29.03 18.05
N TYR A 420 0.31 -28.06 18.15
CA TYR A 420 1.72 -28.30 18.50
C TYR A 420 2.27 -27.31 19.52
N ASN A 421 2.98 -27.84 20.51
CA ASN A 421 3.73 -27.09 21.51
C ASN A 421 5.21 -27.53 21.47
N ALA A 422 6.15 -26.63 21.77
CA ALA A 422 7.55 -27.03 22.02
C ALA A 422 7.76 -27.48 23.48
N SER A 423 8.95 -27.99 23.82
CA SER A 423 9.33 -28.18 25.22
C SER A 423 9.64 -26.82 25.88
N MET A 424 9.47 -26.70 27.21
CA MET A 424 9.65 -25.43 27.92
C MET A 424 11.10 -24.90 27.92
N GLU A 425 12.08 -25.73 27.61
CA GLU A 425 13.50 -25.35 27.56
C GLU A 425 13.96 -24.94 26.15
N GLU A 426 13.21 -25.32 25.11
CA GLU A 426 13.55 -24.98 23.74
C GLU A 426 13.14 -23.54 23.42
N LYS A 427 13.98 -22.81 22.65
CA LYS A 427 13.64 -21.52 22.05
C LYS A 427 13.48 -21.68 20.54
N PRO A 428 12.62 -20.91 19.86
CA PRO A 428 12.40 -21.08 18.43
C PRO A 428 13.59 -20.59 17.59
N SER A 429 13.75 -21.19 16.41
CA SER A 429 14.53 -20.59 15.31
C SER A 429 13.91 -19.25 14.92
N LEU A 430 14.72 -18.23 14.66
CA LEU A 430 14.27 -16.91 14.24
C LEU A 430 14.60 -16.65 12.77
N LEU A 431 13.59 -16.30 11.97
CA LEU A 431 13.78 -15.69 10.66
C LEU A 431 13.60 -14.18 10.76
N VAL A 432 14.70 -13.43 10.58
CA VAL A 432 14.72 -11.98 10.45
C VAL A 432 14.47 -11.61 9.00
N LYS A 433 13.56 -10.66 8.76
CA LYS A 433 13.26 -10.13 7.44
C LYS A 433 13.65 -8.66 7.35
N SER A 434 14.43 -8.32 6.33
CA SER A 434 14.67 -6.96 5.87
C SER A 434 13.80 -6.68 4.63
N HIS A 435 13.03 -5.59 4.67
CA HIS A 435 12.16 -5.20 3.56
C HIS A 435 12.96 -4.56 2.40
N GLY A 436 12.35 -4.54 1.21
CA GLY A 436 12.86 -3.78 0.06
C GLY A 436 12.65 -2.27 0.22
N GLY A 437 13.12 -1.48 -0.74
CA GLY A 437 12.99 -0.02 -0.75
C GLY A 437 14.33 0.67 -1.05
N PRO A 438 15.19 0.93 -0.05
CA PRO A 438 15.03 0.65 1.38
C PRO A 438 14.13 1.67 2.11
N THR A 439 13.79 2.78 1.46
CA THR A 439 12.91 3.84 1.98
C THR A 439 11.43 3.43 1.95
N ALA A 440 11.09 2.35 2.65
CA ALA A 440 9.75 1.77 2.76
C ALA A 440 9.52 1.24 4.18
N GLU A 441 8.50 0.41 4.41
CA GLU A 441 8.26 -0.24 5.70
C GLU A 441 7.71 -1.67 5.51
N SER A 442 7.93 -2.51 6.52
CA SER A 442 7.12 -3.69 6.80
C SER A 442 5.91 -3.33 7.65
N ARG A 443 4.83 -4.11 7.54
CA ARG A 443 3.54 -3.81 8.18
C ARG A 443 2.98 -5.02 8.91
N GLY A 444 2.32 -4.79 10.04
CA GLY A 444 1.63 -5.82 10.84
C GLY A 444 0.31 -6.28 10.22
N SER A 445 0.32 -6.74 8.97
CA SER A 445 -0.84 -7.22 8.22
C SER A 445 -0.84 -8.74 8.05
N LEU A 446 -2.01 -9.33 7.76
CA LEU A 446 -2.11 -10.77 7.55
C LEU A 446 -1.38 -11.17 6.25
N ASN A 447 -0.27 -11.89 6.41
CA ASN A 447 0.56 -12.37 5.31
C ASN A 447 0.84 -13.87 5.48
N LEU A 448 0.31 -14.70 4.57
CA LEU A 448 0.48 -16.16 4.65
C LEU A 448 1.94 -16.61 4.45
N ASN A 449 2.84 -15.76 3.91
CA ASN A 449 4.26 -16.07 3.87
C ASN A 449 4.88 -16.04 5.27
N ILE A 450 4.42 -15.15 6.15
CA ILE A 450 4.81 -15.15 7.57
C ILE A 450 4.16 -16.34 8.27
N GLN A 451 2.86 -16.55 8.04
CA GLN A 451 2.13 -17.66 8.68
C GLN A 451 2.64 -19.04 8.28
N TYR A 452 3.25 -19.19 7.09
CA TYR A 452 3.95 -20.41 6.67
C TYR A 452 5.06 -20.82 7.66
N TRP A 453 5.83 -19.85 8.16
CA TRP A 453 6.93 -20.07 9.10
C TRP A 453 6.43 -20.22 10.54
N THR A 454 5.57 -19.31 11.00
CA THR A 454 5.08 -19.29 12.39
C THR A 454 4.27 -20.54 12.74
N SER A 455 3.44 -21.02 11.82
CA SER A 455 2.68 -22.27 11.97
C SER A 455 3.54 -23.53 11.97
N ARG A 456 4.82 -23.44 11.58
CA ARG A 456 5.79 -24.54 11.62
C ARG A 456 6.70 -24.50 12.85
N GLY A 457 6.51 -23.54 13.75
CA GLY A 457 7.33 -23.41 14.95
C GLY A 457 8.52 -22.44 14.80
N TRP A 458 8.56 -21.60 13.76
CA TRP A 458 9.56 -20.54 13.66
C TRP A 458 9.05 -19.25 14.31
N ALA A 459 9.93 -18.54 15.01
CA ALA A 459 9.72 -17.13 15.26
C ALA A 459 10.08 -16.36 13.98
N TYR A 460 9.37 -15.27 13.73
CA TYR A 460 9.59 -14.43 12.56
C TYR A 460 9.59 -12.96 12.99
N VAL A 461 10.43 -12.12 12.39
CA VAL A 461 10.45 -10.68 12.66
C VAL A 461 10.69 -9.88 11.39
N ASP A 462 9.78 -8.96 11.08
CA ASP A 462 9.97 -7.95 10.04
C ASP A 462 10.58 -6.69 10.66
N VAL A 463 11.82 -6.35 10.29
CA VAL A 463 12.55 -5.21 10.88
C VAL A 463 12.33 -3.96 10.04
N ASN A 464 11.85 -2.89 10.68
CA ASN A 464 11.76 -1.53 10.12
C ASN A 464 12.99 -0.74 10.58
N TYR A 465 14.13 -1.03 9.96
CA TYR A 465 15.43 -0.45 10.29
C TYR A 465 15.49 1.08 10.04
N GLY A 466 16.46 1.79 10.63
CA GLY A 466 16.70 3.21 10.38
C GLY A 466 16.82 3.47 8.87
N GLY A 467 15.98 4.35 8.33
CA GLY A 467 15.70 4.43 6.89
C GLY A 467 14.24 4.16 6.51
N SER A 468 13.52 3.39 7.32
CA SER A 468 12.11 3.07 7.04
C SER A 468 11.20 4.29 7.09
N THR A 469 10.17 4.26 6.25
CA THR A 469 9.02 5.17 6.31
C THR A 469 8.10 4.84 7.51
N GLY A 470 7.18 5.73 7.86
CA GLY A 470 6.17 5.52 8.90
C GLY A 470 6.60 5.89 10.33
N TYR A 471 7.84 6.35 10.50
CA TYR A 471 8.45 6.69 11.79
C TYR A 471 8.97 8.15 11.88
N GLY A 472 8.65 8.98 10.89
CA GLY A 472 9.04 10.39 10.82
C GLY A 472 10.33 10.64 10.02
N ARG A 473 10.53 11.90 9.61
CA ARG A 473 11.60 12.29 8.69
C ARG A 473 13.00 11.98 9.24
N GLU A 474 13.24 12.26 10.52
CA GLU A 474 14.52 11.98 11.18
C GLU A 474 14.87 10.49 11.10
N TYR A 475 13.87 9.60 11.32
CA TYR A 475 14.06 8.15 11.26
C TYR A 475 14.41 7.68 9.85
N ARG A 476 13.74 8.21 8.83
CA ARG A 476 14.01 7.94 7.42
C ARG A 476 15.40 8.44 6.98
N GLU A 477 15.83 9.60 7.47
CA GLU A 477 17.12 10.19 7.10
C GLU A 477 18.33 9.49 7.77
N ARG A 478 18.14 8.60 8.74
CA ARG A 478 19.21 7.76 9.33
C ARG A 478 20.00 6.95 8.29
N LEU A 479 19.34 6.51 7.22
CA LEU A 479 19.97 5.70 6.16
C LEU A 479 20.70 6.56 5.10
N LEU A 480 20.57 7.89 5.14
CA LEU A 480 21.19 8.77 4.17
C LEU A 480 22.71 8.62 4.20
N ARG A 481 23.27 8.07 3.11
CA ARG A 481 24.69 7.69 2.98
C ARG A 481 25.18 6.58 3.95
N GLN A 482 24.26 5.90 4.65
CA GLN A 482 24.56 4.83 5.62
C GLN A 482 24.04 3.44 5.20
N TRP A 483 23.58 3.28 3.97
CA TRP A 483 23.09 2.00 3.45
C TRP A 483 24.21 0.95 3.35
N GLY A 484 23.99 -0.20 3.99
CA GLY A 484 24.96 -1.26 4.27
C GLY A 484 25.53 -1.21 5.69
N ILE A 485 25.13 -0.23 6.50
CA ILE A 485 25.55 -0.04 7.89
C ILE A 485 24.30 -0.05 8.77
N VAL A 486 23.50 1.02 8.76
CA VAL A 486 22.33 1.19 9.66
C VAL A 486 21.30 0.07 9.48
N ASP A 487 20.98 -0.29 8.24
CA ASP A 487 20.04 -1.38 7.94
C ASP A 487 20.57 -2.76 8.38
N VAL A 488 21.89 -2.97 8.29
CA VAL A 488 22.55 -4.21 8.72
C VAL A 488 22.62 -4.30 10.24
N ASP A 489 22.99 -3.21 10.90
CA ASP A 489 23.19 -3.12 12.35
C ASP A 489 21.87 -3.17 13.11
N ASP A 490 20.81 -2.52 12.61
CA ASP A 490 19.47 -2.62 13.20
C ASP A 490 18.87 -4.04 13.04
N CYS A 491 19.06 -4.69 11.89
CA CYS A 491 18.65 -6.09 11.72
C CYS A 491 19.40 -7.04 12.68
N CYS A 492 20.70 -6.82 12.86
CA CYS A 492 21.52 -7.58 13.80
C CYS A 492 21.14 -7.29 15.27
N GLY A 493 20.87 -6.02 15.59
CA GLY A 493 20.43 -5.56 16.91
C GLY A 493 19.08 -6.16 17.30
N CYS A 494 18.11 -6.17 16.38
CA CYS A 494 16.81 -6.79 16.58
C CYS A 494 16.94 -8.29 16.91
N ALA A 495 17.78 -9.02 16.16
CA ALA A 495 18.04 -10.44 16.42
C ALA A 495 18.65 -10.67 17.81
N LYS A 496 19.67 -9.89 18.18
CA LYS A 496 20.31 -9.93 19.52
C LYS A 496 19.29 -9.62 20.64
N HIS A 497 18.40 -8.65 20.43
CA HIS A 497 17.35 -8.26 21.38
C HIS A 497 16.29 -9.36 21.58
N LEU A 498 15.89 -10.06 20.51
CA LEU A 498 14.97 -11.20 20.61
C LEU A 498 15.61 -12.42 21.29
N VAL A 499 16.92 -12.63 21.12
CA VAL A 499 17.67 -13.64 21.87
C VAL A 499 17.74 -13.32 23.37
N SER A 500 18.08 -12.08 23.73
CA SER A 500 18.23 -11.68 25.14
C SER A 500 16.92 -11.65 25.91
N SER A 501 15.81 -11.29 25.24
CA SER A 501 14.44 -11.41 25.77
C SER A 501 13.89 -12.85 25.78
N GLY A 502 14.68 -13.84 25.33
CA GLY A 502 14.31 -15.25 25.34
C GLY A 502 13.40 -15.71 24.21
N LYS A 503 13.01 -14.81 23.30
CA LYS A 503 12.12 -15.05 22.16
C LYS A 503 12.77 -15.80 20.98
N ALA A 504 14.09 -15.99 20.99
CA ALA A 504 14.82 -16.69 19.92
C ALA A 504 16.03 -17.49 20.45
N ASP A 505 16.39 -18.55 19.73
CA ASP A 505 17.63 -19.32 19.95
C ASP A 505 18.81 -18.66 19.21
N VAL A 506 19.84 -18.28 19.97
CA VAL A 506 21.08 -17.67 19.45
C VAL A 506 21.81 -18.52 18.41
N LYS A 507 21.62 -19.84 18.42
CA LYS A 507 22.25 -20.76 17.47
C LYS A 507 21.42 -20.95 16.19
N ARG A 508 20.19 -20.44 16.13
CA ARG A 508 19.23 -20.66 15.02
C ARG A 508 18.65 -19.35 14.48
N LEU A 509 19.53 -18.38 14.23
CA LEU A 509 19.20 -17.09 13.63
C LEU A 509 19.43 -17.13 12.11
N CYS A 510 18.41 -16.78 11.32
CA CYS A 510 18.47 -16.66 9.86
C CYS A 510 18.02 -15.26 9.41
N ILE A 511 18.48 -14.79 8.25
CA ILE A 511 18.05 -13.52 7.64
C ILE A 511 17.59 -13.67 6.19
N SER A 512 16.57 -12.92 5.77
CA SER A 512 16.16 -12.86 4.36
C SER A 512 15.65 -11.47 3.97
N GLY A 513 15.83 -11.13 2.69
CA GLY A 513 15.35 -9.87 2.14
C GLY A 513 15.32 -9.90 0.62
N GLY A 514 14.50 -9.02 0.04
CA GLY A 514 14.39 -8.86 -1.41
C GLY A 514 14.82 -7.47 -1.85
N SER A 515 15.40 -7.32 -3.05
CA SER A 515 15.86 -6.03 -3.59
C SER A 515 16.81 -5.34 -2.58
N ALA A 516 16.46 -4.17 -2.03
CA ALA A 516 17.29 -3.48 -1.06
C ALA A 516 17.56 -4.33 0.22
N GLY A 517 16.55 -5.00 0.77
CA GLY A 517 16.75 -5.95 1.87
C GLY A 517 17.56 -7.18 1.47
N GLY A 518 17.60 -7.51 0.17
CA GLY A 518 18.48 -8.53 -0.38
C GLY A 518 19.96 -8.12 -0.29
N TYR A 519 20.28 -6.84 -0.48
CA TYR A 519 21.61 -6.30 -0.17
C TYR A 519 21.89 -6.33 1.33
N THR A 520 20.97 -5.88 2.18
CA THR A 520 21.10 -5.97 3.65
C THR A 520 21.39 -7.41 4.08
N THR A 521 20.70 -8.39 3.51
CA THR A 521 20.92 -9.83 3.76
C THR A 521 22.35 -10.26 3.40
N LEU A 522 22.84 -9.90 2.21
CA LEU A 522 24.20 -10.20 1.78
C LEU A 522 25.25 -9.51 2.66
N ALA A 523 25.02 -8.24 3.00
CA ALA A 523 25.91 -7.44 3.84
C ALA A 523 25.95 -7.95 5.29
N SER A 524 24.82 -8.37 5.87
CA SER A 524 24.78 -9.02 7.18
C SER A 524 25.56 -10.34 7.20
N LEU A 525 25.49 -11.15 6.13
CA LEU A 525 26.24 -12.41 6.04
C LEU A 525 27.74 -12.21 5.75
N ALA A 526 28.10 -11.15 5.01
CA ALA A 526 29.48 -10.86 4.65
C ALA A 526 30.26 -10.09 5.72
N PHE A 527 29.59 -9.24 6.50
CA PHE A 527 30.23 -8.24 7.37
C PHE A 527 29.82 -8.31 8.85
N ARG A 528 29.01 -9.30 9.27
CA ARG A 528 28.62 -9.52 10.68
C ARG A 528 28.56 -11.04 10.99
N ASP A 529 28.89 -11.44 12.21
CA ASP A 529 28.66 -12.82 12.71
C ASP A 529 27.45 -12.83 13.66
N VAL A 530 26.26 -12.94 13.08
CA VAL A 530 24.99 -13.05 13.82
C VAL A 530 24.15 -14.19 13.24
N PHE A 531 23.93 -14.19 11.93
CA PHE A 531 23.08 -15.16 11.25
C PHE A 531 23.87 -16.39 10.80
N LYS A 532 23.23 -17.56 10.86
CA LYS A 532 23.84 -18.85 10.47
C LYS A 532 23.46 -19.30 9.07
N ALA A 533 22.43 -18.68 8.49
CA ALA A 533 22.07 -18.78 7.08
C ALA A 533 21.30 -17.52 6.64
N GLY A 534 21.20 -17.30 5.34
CA GLY A 534 20.25 -16.33 4.82
C GLY A 534 19.93 -16.47 3.34
N ALA A 535 18.84 -15.83 2.93
CA ALA A 535 18.29 -15.93 1.58
C ALA A 535 18.05 -14.53 0.99
N SER A 536 18.93 -14.13 0.07
CA SER A 536 18.82 -12.88 -0.69
C SER A 536 18.06 -13.11 -1.99
N LEU A 537 17.00 -12.35 -2.24
CA LEU A 537 16.20 -12.43 -3.46
C LEU A 537 16.48 -11.17 -4.30
N TYR A 538 17.03 -11.35 -5.51
CA TYR A 538 17.34 -10.24 -6.46
C TYR A 538 17.97 -9.01 -5.76
N GLY A 539 18.88 -9.27 -4.83
CA GLY A 539 19.55 -8.24 -4.02
C GLY A 539 20.63 -7.52 -4.79
N VAL A 540 20.79 -6.21 -4.55
CA VAL A 540 21.92 -5.44 -5.10
C VAL A 540 23.22 -6.00 -4.54
N SER A 541 24.14 -6.38 -5.43
CA SER A 541 25.43 -7.01 -5.05
C SER A 541 26.65 -6.25 -5.60
N ASN A 542 26.47 -5.35 -6.57
CA ASN A 542 27.54 -4.52 -7.13
C ASN A 542 27.08 -3.05 -7.24
N ARG A 543 27.54 -2.21 -6.30
CA ARG A 543 27.18 -0.79 -6.24
C ARG A 543 27.75 0.03 -7.41
N THR A 544 28.84 -0.40 -8.04
CA THR A 544 29.47 0.28 -9.20
C THR A 544 28.64 0.16 -10.49
N ILE A 545 27.62 -0.71 -10.51
CA ILE A 545 26.68 -0.86 -11.63
C ILE A 545 25.32 -0.19 -11.31
N THR A 546 25.12 0.28 -10.06
CA THR A 546 23.81 0.77 -9.56
C THR A 546 23.75 2.31 -9.44
N TYR A 547 24.84 3.02 -9.77
CA TYR A 547 24.98 4.48 -9.69
C TYR A 547 25.79 5.00 -10.88
#